data_AF-A0AA51MSZ1-F1
#
_entry.id   AF-A0AA51MSZ1-F1
#
_cell.length_a   1.000
_cell.length_b   1.000
_cell.length_c   1.000
_cell.angle_alpha   90.00
_cell.angle_beta   90.00
_cell.angle_gamma   90.00
#
_symmetry.space_group_name_H-M   'P 1'
#
loop_
_entity.id
_entity.type
_entity.pdbx_description
1 polymer ?
#
loop_
_entity_poly.entity_id
_entity_poly.type
_entity_poly.pdbx_seq_one_letter_code
_entity_poly.pdbx_strand_id
1 'polypeptide(L)'
;MEAALDVLSDGQNYTARQIISQLEKKNINAPKKLVNSVLFSEGRRYVTYNKSSFFYQLKSVDESEIEQSENIIGTSFVEVIGNNCDAIKAKYIGRNDEFVFTSKTSTSPAFFDVYAKGKTIEISFNENHPLFPDLNKLLFSLMGNENHESHLMARKTIELIILAWAKHESEQPEGMRKNKTEEARIDWGRNARDILLSELIQDVE
;
A
#
# COMPACT_ATOMS: atom_id res chain seq x y z
N MET A 1 17.50 -7.47 16.17
CA MET A 1 17.61 -6.17 15.45
C MET A 1 17.84 -5.03 16.42
N GLU A 2 16.95 -4.84 17.40
CA GLU A 2 17.02 -3.78 18.42
C GLU A 2 18.38 -3.63 19.09
N ALA A 3 18.98 -4.75 19.54
CA ALA A 3 20.29 -4.73 20.16
C ALA A 3 21.42 -4.20 19.23
N ALA A 4 21.30 -4.40 17.92
CA ALA A 4 22.28 -3.87 16.96
C ALA A 4 22.06 -2.37 16.69
N LEU A 5 20.81 -1.89 16.75
CA LEU A 5 20.49 -0.46 16.66
C LEU A 5 20.96 0.29 17.91
N ASP A 6 20.82 -0.33 19.08
CA ASP A 6 21.31 0.18 20.36
C ASP A 6 22.85 0.27 20.44
N VAL A 7 23.58 -0.44 19.57
CA VAL A 7 25.03 -0.25 19.42
C VAL A 7 25.35 0.94 18.52
N LEU A 8 24.48 1.24 17.55
CA LEU A 8 24.66 2.33 16.59
C LEU A 8 24.06 3.67 17.06
N SER A 9 23.38 3.68 18.22
CA SER A 9 22.70 4.87 18.78
C SER A 9 23.66 5.93 19.33
N ASP A 10 24.93 5.58 19.51
CA ASP A 10 26.00 6.52 19.91
C ASP A 10 26.50 7.41 18.76
N GLY A 11 25.92 7.25 17.56
CA GLY A 11 26.25 8.02 16.37
C GLY A 11 27.58 7.62 15.71
N GLN A 12 28.26 6.58 16.20
CA GLN A 12 29.52 6.11 15.65
C GLN A 12 29.29 5.08 14.53
N ASN A 13 30.28 5.00 13.64
CA ASN A 13 30.28 4.05 12.53
C ASN A 13 30.89 2.72 12.98
N TYR A 14 30.15 1.62 12.81
CA TYR A 14 30.62 0.30 13.22
C TYR A 14 30.62 -0.70 12.09
N THR A 15 31.71 -1.45 11.95
CA THR A 15 31.71 -2.66 11.10
C THR A 15 30.90 -3.74 11.79
N ALA A 16 30.38 -4.71 11.02
CA ALA A 16 29.68 -5.86 11.59
C ALA A 16 30.48 -6.59 12.68
N ARG A 17 31.81 -6.64 12.56
CA ARG A 17 32.67 -7.26 13.59
C ARG A 17 32.68 -6.46 14.89
N GLN A 18 32.69 -5.13 14.81
CA GLN A 18 32.65 -4.28 16.00
C GLN A 18 31.26 -4.30 16.65
N ILE A 19 30.18 -4.36 15.85
CA ILE A 19 28.82 -4.55 16.36
C ILE A 19 28.73 -5.84 17.18
N ILE A 20 29.26 -6.95 16.65
CA ILE A 20 29.31 -8.24 17.38
C ILE A 20 30.09 -8.10 18.68
N SER A 21 31.26 -7.46 18.66
CA SER A 21 32.06 -7.29 19.87
C SER A 21 31.33 -6.48 20.95
N GLN A 22 30.50 -5.50 20.57
CA GLN A 22 29.66 -4.75 21.51
C GLN A 22 28.45 -5.57 21.99
N LEU A 23 27.86 -6.40 21.11
CA LEU A 23 26.78 -7.32 21.47
C LEU A 23 27.26 -8.41 22.44
N GLU A 24 28.47 -8.95 22.24
CA GLU A 24 29.09 -9.94 23.13
C GLU A 24 29.33 -9.37 24.52
N LYS A 25 29.76 -8.10 24.63
CA LYS A 25 29.85 -7.40 25.93
C LYS A 25 28.49 -7.24 26.62
N LYS A 26 27.39 -7.23 25.86
CA LYS A 26 26.00 -7.24 26.35
C LYS A 26 25.44 -8.65 26.51
N ASN A 27 26.28 -9.69 26.49
CA ASN A 27 25.91 -11.10 26.60
C ASN A 27 25.03 -11.62 25.45
N ILE A 28 25.07 -10.98 24.29
CA ILE A 28 24.34 -11.37 23.08
C ILE A 28 25.32 -11.97 22.08
N ASN A 29 25.25 -13.29 21.90
CA ASN A 29 26.07 -13.99 20.92
C ASN A 29 25.38 -14.00 19.55
N ALA A 30 25.95 -13.31 18.57
CA ALA A 30 25.42 -13.25 17.21
C ALA A 30 26.53 -13.44 16.18
N PRO A 31 26.43 -14.44 15.27
CA PRO A 31 27.43 -14.62 14.23
C PRO A 31 27.37 -13.48 13.20
N LYS A 32 28.52 -13.11 12.63
CA LYS A 32 28.64 -12.00 11.65
C LYS A 32 27.65 -12.10 10.50
N LYS A 33 27.39 -13.31 10.01
CA LYS A 33 26.41 -13.54 8.94
C LYS A 33 25.00 -13.12 9.35
N LEU A 34 24.61 -13.39 10.59
CA LEU A 34 23.29 -13.02 11.12
C LEU A 34 23.18 -11.50 11.30
N VAL A 35 24.20 -10.84 11.85
CA VAL A 35 24.22 -9.38 11.99
C VAL A 35 24.11 -8.69 10.63
N ASN A 36 24.89 -9.15 9.65
CA ASN A 36 24.80 -8.64 8.28
C ASN A 36 23.42 -8.88 7.67
N SER A 37 22.88 -10.09 7.83
CA SER A 37 21.57 -10.45 7.30
C SER A 37 20.48 -9.57 7.88
N VAL A 38 20.39 -9.48 9.20
CA VAL A 38 19.35 -8.72 9.92
C VAL A 38 19.44 -7.22 9.64
N LEU A 39 20.65 -6.63 9.65
CA LEU A 39 20.82 -5.22 9.31
C LEU A 39 20.50 -4.94 7.83
N PHE A 40 20.69 -5.91 6.94
CA PHE A 40 20.43 -5.77 5.51
C PHE A 40 19.02 -6.17 5.08
N SER A 41 18.30 -7.00 5.82
CA SER A 41 16.91 -7.38 5.53
C SER A 41 15.94 -6.47 6.27
N GLU A 42 16.10 -6.34 7.58
CA GLU A 42 15.15 -5.67 8.46
C GLU A 42 15.65 -4.27 8.86
N GLY A 43 16.97 -4.08 8.96
CA GLY A 43 17.58 -2.82 9.37
C GLY A 43 17.66 -1.73 8.29
N ARG A 44 17.36 -2.02 7.01
CA ARG A 44 17.53 -1.06 5.89
C ARG A 44 16.83 0.29 6.08
N ARG A 45 15.74 0.29 6.84
CA ARG A 45 15.00 1.52 7.15
C ARG A 45 15.81 2.45 8.06
N TYR A 46 16.64 1.89 8.95
CA TYR A 46 17.31 2.59 10.04
C TYR A 46 18.82 2.74 9.85
N VAL A 47 19.46 1.88 9.03
CA VAL A 47 20.92 1.89 8.85
C VAL A 47 21.32 2.02 7.38
N THR A 48 22.39 2.75 7.13
CA THR A 48 23.10 2.77 5.85
C THR A 48 24.34 1.89 5.95
N TYR A 49 24.60 1.14 4.88
CA TYR A 49 25.79 0.30 4.77
C TYR A 49 26.72 0.84 3.69
N ASN A 50 27.92 1.26 4.09
CA ASN A 50 28.93 1.72 3.17
C ASN A 50 29.77 0.53 2.67
N LYS A 51 29.69 0.25 1.37
CA LYS A 51 30.39 -0.88 0.74
C LYS A 51 31.91 -0.69 0.64
N SER A 52 32.42 0.54 0.61
CA SER A 52 33.87 0.79 0.50
C SER A 52 34.58 0.66 1.84
N SER A 53 33.89 0.98 2.94
CA SER A 53 34.45 0.99 4.28
C SER A 53 33.89 -0.11 5.20
N PHE A 54 32.89 -0.88 4.74
CA PHE A 54 32.20 -1.95 5.48
C PHE A 54 31.53 -1.49 6.79
N PHE A 55 31.28 -0.19 6.93
CA PHE A 55 30.63 0.39 8.09
C PHE A 55 29.11 0.41 7.93
N TYR A 56 28.43 0.16 9.05
CA TYR A 56 27.05 0.51 9.28
C TYR A 56 27.00 1.82 10.04
N GLN A 57 26.12 2.70 9.59
CA GLN A 57 25.83 3.96 10.23
C GLN A 57 24.31 4.03 10.47
N LEU A 58 23.91 4.48 11.65
CA LEU A 58 22.51 4.82 11.88
C LEU A 58 22.18 6.00 10.95
N LYS A 59 21.08 5.92 10.20
CA LYS A 59 20.60 7.10 9.49
C LYS A 59 20.34 8.16 10.54
N SER A 60 21.07 9.28 10.46
CA SER A 60 20.69 10.47 11.20
C SER A 60 19.26 10.78 10.80
N VAL A 61 18.36 10.79 11.77
CA VAL A 61 17.03 11.32 11.56
C VAL A 61 17.21 12.81 11.34
N ASP A 62 17.45 13.18 10.09
CA ASP A 62 17.16 14.51 9.62
C ASP A 62 15.62 14.59 9.67
N GLU A 63 15.09 15.37 10.61
CA GLU A 63 13.64 15.60 10.76
C GLU A 63 13.01 16.09 9.44
N SER A 64 13.83 16.60 8.51
CA SER A 64 13.44 16.93 7.12
C SER A 64 13.12 15.72 6.22
N GLU A 65 13.65 14.52 6.50
CA GLU A 65 13.25 13.28 5.81
C GLU A 65 11.99 12.65 6.42
N ILE A 66 11.72 12.90 7.71
CA ILE A 66 10.44 12.54 8.35
C ILE A 66 9.33 13.46 7.83
N GLU A 67 9.56 14.77 7.72
CA GLU A 67 8.62 15.66 7.05
C GLU A 67 8.43 15.32 5.56
N GLN A 68 9.44 14.79 4.87
CA GLN A 68 9.25 14.31 3.49
C GLN A 68 8.47 13.00 3.43
N SER A 69 8.65 12.06 4.37
CA SER A 69 7.88 10.80 4.39
C SER A 69 6.46 10.96 4.93
N GLU A 70 6.22 11.90 5.85
CA GLU A 70 4.89 12.34 6.25
C GLU A 70 4.23 13.24 5.18
N ASN A 71 4.98 14.06 4.43
CA ASN A 71 4.49 14.75 3.22
C ASN A 71 4.29 13.83 2.00
N ILE A 72 4.93 12.65 1.94
CA ILE A 72 4.70 11.66 0.88
C ILE A 72 3.35 10.96 1.07
N ILE A 73 2.86 10.85 2.31
CA ILE A 73 1.46 10.50 2.60
C ILE A 73 0.56 11.76 2.56
N GLY A 74 1.13 12.95 2.78
CA GLY A 74 0.44 14.25 2.78
C GLY A 74 0.19 14.91 1.42
N THR A 75 0.76 14.42 0.31
CA THR A 75 0.52 14.96 -1.05
C THR A 75 -0.51 14.17 -1.86
N SER A 76 -1.17 13.18 -1.24
CA SER A 76 -2.38 12.59 -1.81
C SER A 76 -3.59 13.37 -1.31
N PHE A 77 -3.94 14.44 -2.01
CA PHE A 77 -5.21 15.09 -1.78
C PHE A 77 -6.31 14.25 -2.44
N VAL A 78 -7.22 13.72 -1.63
CA VAL A 78 -8.52 13.23 -2.12
C VAL A 78 -9.42 14.44 -2.29
N GLU A 79 -9.52 14.95 -3.50
CA GLU A 79 -10.51 15.99 -3.80
C GLU A 79 -11.84 15.29 -4.13
N VAL A 80 -12.84 15.49 -3.27
CA VAL A 80 -14.23 15.04 -3.51
C VAL A 80 -14.87 16.06 -4.46
N ILE A 81 -15.01 15.70 -5.73
CA ILE A 81 -15.44 16.64 -6.78
C ILE A 81 -16.97 16.87 -6.77
N GLY A 82 -17.73 16.13 -5.97
CA GLY A 82 -19.14 16.44 -5.68
C GLY A 82 -19.93 15.30 -5.05
N ASN A 83 -20.91 15.68 -4.22
CA ASN A 83 -21.98 14.80 -3.71
C ASN A 83 -23.26 15.10 -4.48
N ASN A 84 -23.39 14.58 -5.70
CA ASN A 84 -24.70 14.48 -6.33
C ASN A 84 -24.94 13.00 -6.60
N CYS A 85 -25.73 12.40 -5.71
CA CYS A 85 -26.41 11.11 -5.75
C CYS A 85 -25.72 10.00 -6.57
N ASP A 86 -25.26 8.98 -5.85
CA ASP A 86 -24.94 7.62 -6.29
C ASP A 86 -23.65 7.37 -7.10
N ALA A 87 -22.98 8.40 -7.63
CA ALA A 87 -21.69 8.22 -8.33
C ALA A 87 -20.57 9.13 -7.84
N ILE A 88 -19.45 8.53 -7.45
CA ILE A 88 -18.40 9.21 -6.70
C ILE A 88 -17.20 9.53 -7.58
N LYS A 89 -16.83 10.81 -7.61
CA LYS A 89 -15.59 11.31 -8.21
C LYS A 89 -14.59 11.68 -7.12
N ALA A 90 -13.70 10.73 -6.79
CA ALA A 90 -12.55 10.99 -5.92
C ALA A 90 -11.28 11.01 -6.77
N LYS A 91 -10.49 12.07 -6.67
CA LYS A 91 -9.24 12.23 -7.42
C LYS A 91 -8.05 11.99 -6.49
N TYR A 92 -7.15 11.09 -6.84
CA TYR A 92 -5.87 10.86 -6.16
C TYR A 92 -4.74 11.33 -7.05
N ILE A 93 -3.95 12.29 -6.59
CA ILE A 93 -2.81 12.82 -7.35
C ILE A 93 -1.54 12.17 -6.79
N GLY A 94 -0.96 11.24 -7.56
CA GLY A 94 0.37 10.71 -7.31
C GLY A 94 1.46 11.63 -7.89
N ARG A 95 2.73 11.21 -7.76
CA ARG A 95 3.89 11.99 -8.24
C ARG A 95 3.90 12.23 -9.77
N ASN A 96 3.33 11.30 -10.54
CA ASN A 96 3.27 11.35 -12.01
C ASN A 96 1.90 10.95 -12.61
N ASP A 97 1.02 10.34 -11.81
CA ASP A 97 -0.23 9.75 -12.27
C ASP A 97 -1.40 10.33 -11.49
N GLU A 98 -2.50 10.59 -12.18
CA GLU A 98 -3.76 11.03 -11.60
C GLU A 98 -4.75 9.87 -11.62
N PHE A 99 -5.29 9.48 -10.48
CA PHE A 99 -6.36 8.47 -10.44
C PHE A 99 -7.69 9.14 -10.20
N VAL A 100 -8.72 8.67 -10.89
CA VAL A 100 -10.09 9.18 -10.74
C VAL A 100 -11.00 8.01 -10.49
N PHE A 101 -11.58 7.92 -9.30
CA PHE A 101 -12.66 6.98 -9.03
C PHE A 101 -13.95 7.50 -9.67
N THR A 102 -14.71 6.62 -10.29
CA THR A 102 -16.06 6.84 -10.81
C THR A 102 -16.91 5.62 -10.48
N SER A 103 -18.22 5.67 -10.69
CA SER A 103 -19.07 4.48 -10.73
C SER A 103 -19.98 4.53 -11.94
N LYS A 104 -20.37 3.34 -12.41
CA LYS A 104 -21.34 3.13 -13.48
C LYS A 104 -21.91 1.73 -13.41
N THR A 105 -23.08 1.54 -13.99
CA THR A 105 -23.60 0.19 -14.26
C THR A 105 -22.74 -0.52 -15.31
N SER A 106 -22.34 -1.78 -15.03
CA SER A 106 -21.64 -2.65 -15.98
C SER A 106 -22.28 -4.04 -16.01
N THR A 107 -22.19 -4.74 -17.14
CA THR A 107 -22.59 -6.15 -17.27
C THR A 107 -21.44 -7.12 -16.98
N SER A 108 -20.22 -6.59 -16.83
CA SER A 108 -19.04 -7.36 -16.43
C SER A 108 -19.22 -7.91 -15.01
N PRO A 109 -18.70 -9.11 -14.69
CA PRO A 109 -18.65 -9.60 -13.32
C PRO A 109 -17.53 -8.93 -12.49
N ALA A 110 -16.68 -8.09 -13.09
CA ALA A 110 -15.72 -7.29 -12.34
C ALA A 110 -16.44 -6.26 -11.46
N PHE A 111 -15.92 -5.99 -10.25
CA PHE A 111 -16.45 -4.95 -9.36
C PHE A 111 -15.89 -3.54 -9.67
N PHE A 112 -14.87 -3.42 -10.52
CA PHE A 112 -14.42 -2.16 -11.11
C PHE A 112 -13.77 -2.40 -12.48
N ASP A 113 -13.72 -1.36 -13.30
CA ASP A 113 -13.01 -1.27 -14.58
C ASP A 113 -11.88 -0.23 -14.52
N VAL A 114 -10.84 -0.42 -15.35
CA VAL A 114 -9.68 0.49 -15.42
C VAL A 114 -9.58 1.10 -16.82
N TYR A 115 -9.50 2.43 -16.89
CA TYR A 115 -9.34 3.17 -18.14
C TYR A 115 -8.14 4.12 -18.05
N ALA A 116 -7.06 3.78 -18.75
CA ALA A 116 -5.90 4.66 -18.88
C ALA A 116 -6.13 5.69 -20.00
N LYS A 117 -6.10 6.98 -19.66
CA LYS A 117 -6.20 8.12 -20.58
C LYS A 117 -4.99 9.03 -20.35
N GLY A 118 -3.88 8.71 -21.02
CA GLY A 118 -2.62 9.45 -20.86
C GLY A 118 -2.05 9.27 -19.45
N LYS A 119 -1.97 10.37 -18.68
CA LYS A 119 -1.50 10.36 -17.28
C LYS A 119 -2.60 10.10 -16.26
N THR A 120 -3.85 9.99 -16.72
CA THR A 120 -5.00 9.79 -15.86
C THR A 120 -5.46 8.33 -15.95
N ILE A 121 -5.62 7.68 -14.81
CA ILE A 121 -6.15 6.32 -14.68
C ILE A 121 -7.52 6.43 -14.01
N GLU A 122 -8.57 6.22 -14.78
CA GLU A 122 -9.93 6.19 -14.29
C GLU A 122 -10.28 4.78 -13.79
N ILE A 123 -10.80 4.69 -12.57
CA ILE A 123 -11.24 3.46 -11.91
C ILE A 123 -12.76 3.56 -11.76
N SER A 124 -13.49 2.76 -12.51
CA SER A 124 -14.95 2.84 -12.59
C SER A 124 -15.59 1.66 -11.87
N PHE A 125 -16.14 1.88 -10.68
CA PHE A 125 -16.82 0.84 -9.89
C PHE A 125 -18.12 0.39 -10.55
N ASN A 126 -18.38 -0.91 -10.52
CA ASN A 126 -19.57 -1.53 -11.09
C ASN A 126 -20.72 -1.51 -10.09
N GLU A 127 -21.71 -0.66 -10.32
CA GLU A 127 -22.90 -0.51 -9.46
C GLU A 127 -23.76 -1.77 -9.40
N ASN A 128 -23.68 -2.65 -10.40
CA ASN A 128 -24.43 -3.92 -10.42
C ASN A 128 -23.73 -5.04 -9.65
N HIS A 129 -22.49 -4.84 -9.18
CA HIS A 129 -21.76 -5.87 -8.47
C HIS A 129 -22.22 -5.96 -7.01
N PRO A 130 -22.43 -7.16 -6.43
CA PRO A 130 -22.93 -7.30 -5.05
C PRO A 130 -22.06 -6.64 -3.97
N LEU A 131 -20.75 -6.54 -4.21
CA LEU A 131 -19.80 -5.85 -3.31
C LEU A 131 -19.94 -4.32 -3.32
N PHE A 132 -20.59 -3.74 -4.34
CA PHE A 132 -20.61 -2.29 -4.54
C PHE A 132 -21.16 -1.50 -3.35
N PRO A 133 -22.30 -1.85 -2.71
CA PRO A 133 -22.85 -1.08 -1.60
C PRO A 133 -21.88 -0.97 -0.41
N ASP A 134 -21.25 -2.08 -0.03
CA ASP A 134 -20.32 -2.12 1.11
C ASP A 134 -19.00 -1.41 0.79
N LEU A 135 -18.47 -1.61 -0.42
CA LEU A 135 -17.28 -0.93 -0.89
C LEU A 135 -17.50 0.58 -0.97
N ASN A 136 -18.65 1.01 -1.52
CA ASN A 136 -19.03 2.42 -1.62
C ASN A 136 -19.15 3.06 -0.22
N LYS A 137 -19.78 2.36 0.72
CA LYS A 137 -19.89 2.79 2.12
C LYS A 137 -18.51 2.91 2.78
N LEU A 138 -17.66 1.91 2.64
CA LEU A 138 -16.32 1.89 3.23
C LEU A 138 -15.43 3.01 2.67
N LEU A 139 -15.46 3.20 1.36
CA LEU A 139 -14.59 4.14 0.68
C LEU A 139 -15.04 5.58 0.83
N PHE A 140 -16.34 5.85 1.03
CA PHE A 140 -16.84 7.20 0.84
C PHE A 140 -17.83 7.70 1.89
N SER A 141 -18.31 6.85 2.81
CA SER A 141 -19.15 7.32 3.90
C SER A 141 -18.34 8.09 4.94
N LEU A 142 -18.86 9.24 5.37
CA LEU A 142 -18.34 10.00 6.52
C LEU A 142 -18.81 9.29 7.80
N MET A 143 -17.93 8.47 8.39
CA MET A 143 -18.26 7.73 9.60
C MET A 143 -18.14 8.63 10.85
N GLY A 144 -19.12 8.54 11.74
CA GLY A 144 -19.13 9.21 13.05
C GLY A 144 -18.03 8.71 14.01
N ASN A 145 -17.82 9.48 15.08
CA ASN A 145 -16.60 9.54 15.91
C ASN A 145 -16.13 8.27 16.65
N GLU A 146 -16.78 7.12 16.54
CA GLU A 146 -16.62 6.05 17.54
C GLU A 146 -15.60 4.95 17.19
N ASN A 147 -14.97 4.97 16.01
CA ASN A 147 -13.85 4.05 15.68
C ASN A 147 -12.98 4.54 14.50
N HIS A 148 -12.68 5.84 14.49
CA HIS A 148 -12.17 6.54 13.31
C HIS A 148 -10.87 5.95 12.73
N GLU A 149 -9.91 5.54 13.56
CA GLU A 149 -8.59 5.11 13.08
C GLU A 149 -8.59 3.76 12.35
N SER A 150 -9.25 2.74 12.89
CA SER A 150 -9.27 1.40 12.28
C SER A 150 -10.04 1.41 10.96
N HIS A 151 -11.15 2.13 10.89
CA HIS A 151 -11.91 2.32 9.64
C HIS A 151 -11.13 3.13 8.61
N LEU A 152 -10.44 4.18 9.04
CA LEU A 152 -9.58 4.97 8.15
C LEU A 152 -8.42 4.14 7.61
N MET A 153 -7.81 3.30 8.42
CA MET A 153 -6.75 2.38 8.00
C MET A 153 -7.27 1.35 7.00
N ALA A 154 -8.42 0.73 7.26
CA ALA A 154 -9.05 -0.23 6.35
C ALA A 154 -9.38 0.42 5.00
N ARG A 155 -10.00 1.62 5.02
CA ARG A 155 -10.29 2.42 3.82
C ARG A 155 -9.02 2.71 3.02
N LYS A 156 -8.00 3.32 3.64
CA LYS A 156 -6.72 3.64 2.97
C LYS A 156 -6.06 2.39 2.38
N THR A 157 -6.15 1.26 3.09
CA THR A 157 -5.59 -0.01 2.63
C THR A 157 -6.30 -0.52 1.39
N ILE A 158 -7.64 -0.51 1.37
CA ILE A 158 -8.45 -0.93 0.21
C ILE A 158 -8.21 0.02 -0.97
N GLU A 159 -8.21 1.33 -0.75
CA GLU A 159 -7.89 2.33 -1.79
C GLU A 159 -6.52 2.03 -2.40
N LEU A 160 -5.50 1.81 -1.59
CA LEU A 160 -4.14 1.48 -2.05
C LEU A 160 -4.11 0.21 -2.90
N ILE A 161 -4.80 -0.85 -2.49
CA ILE A 161 -4.87 -2.11 -3.25
C ILE A 161 -5.49 -1.87 -4.63
N ILE A 162 -6.58 -1.10 -4.71
CA ILE A 162 -7.27 -0.81 -5.96
C ILE A 162 -6.40 0.07 -6.86
N LEU A 163 -5.76 1.11 -6.31
CA LEU A 163 -4.83 2.00 -7.03
C LEU A 163 -3.63 1.22 -7.58
N ALA A 164 -3.06 0.32 -6.77
CA ALA A 164 -1.93 -0.52 -7.18
C ALA A 164 -2.31 -1.44 -8.34
N TRP A 165 -3.49 -2.06 -8.29
CA TRP A 165 -4.01 -2.86 -9.40
C TRP A 165 -4.22 -2.01 -10.66
N ALA A 166 -4.91 -0.87 -10.53
CA ALA A 166 -5.20 0.01 -11.67
C ALA A 166 -3.92 0.51 -12.35
N LYS A 167 -2.91 0.85 -11.56
CA LYS A 167 -1.59 1.19 -12.08
C LYS A 167 -0.96 0.01 -12.83
N HIS A 168 -0.95 -1.17 -12.22
CA HIS A 168 -0.41 -2.38 -12.84
C HIS A 168 -1.08 -2.70 -14.18
N GLU A 169 -2.41 -2.64 -14.26
CA GLU A 169 -3.18 -2.88 -15.49
C GLU A 169 -2.90 -1.81 -16.56
N SER A 170 -2.82 -0.54 -16.16
CA SER A 170 -2.55 0.57 -17.08
C SER A 170 -1.16 0.54 -17.71
N GLU A 171 -0.17 -0.03 -17.02
CA GLU A 171 1.22 -0.11 -17.48
C GLU A 171 1.48 -1.34 -18.37
N GLN A 172 0.49 -2.23 -18.53
CA GLN A 172 0.68 -3.41 -19.37
C GLN A 172 0.80 -3.02 -20.86
N PRO A 173 1.76 -3.60 -21.59
CA PRO A 173 1.81 -3.48 -23.04
C PRO A 173 0.53 -4.01 -23.69
N GLU A 174 0.07 -3.32 -24.74
CA GLU A 174 -1.09 -3.73 -25.52
C GLU A 174 -0.98 -5.18 -26.04
N GLY A 175 -2.13 -5.82 -26.23
CA GLY A 175 -2.24 -7.19 -26.69
C GLY A 175 -2.34 -8.19 -25.52
N MET A 176 -1.68 -9.34 -25.66
CA MET A 176 -1.95 -10.50 -24.80
C MET A 176 -1.74 -10.24 -23.30
N ARG A 177 -0.77 -9.42 -22.91
CA ARG A 177 -0.51 -9.15 -21.48
C ARG A 177 -1.61 -8.32 -20.84
N LYS A 178 -2.03 -7.25 -21.52
CA LYS A 178 -3.14 -6.42 -21.07
C LYS A 178 -4.43 -7.22 -21.00
N ASN A 179 -4.75 -8.01 -22.03
CA ASN A 179 -5.94 -8.88 -22.03
C ASN A 179 -5.95 -9.86 -20.84
N LYS A 180 -4.82 -10.51 -20.56
CA LYS A 180 -4.72 -11.43 -19.40
C LYS A 180 -4.87 -10.72 -18.05
N THR A 181 -4.42 -9.48 -17.97
CA THR A 181 -4.55 -8.69 -16.73
C THR A 181 -5.99 -8.25 -16.52
N GLU A 182 -6.67 -7.85 -17.59
CA GLU A 182 -8.11 -7.58 -17.59
C GLU A 182 -8.93 -8.84 -17.25
N GLU A 183 -8.62 -9.99 -17.86
CA GLU A 183 -9.24 -11.28 -17.54
C GLU A 183 -9.07 -11.65 -16.06
N ALA A 184 -7.87 -11.45 -15.50
CA ALA A 184 -7.63 -11.69 -14.09
C ALA A 184 -8.48 -10.78 -13.17
N ARG A 185 -8.70 -9.51 -13.55
CA ARG A 185 -9.60 -8.59 -12.83
C ARG A 185 -11.05 -9.08 -12.90
N ILE A 186 -11.48 -9.55 -14.07
CA ILE A 186 -12.82 -10.10 -14.30
C ILE A 186 -13.03 -11.36 -13.45
N ASP A 187 -12.06 -12.27 -13.44
CA ASP A 187 -12.11 -13.50 -12.63
C ASP A 187 -12.09 -13.19 -11.14
N TRP A 188 -11.32 -12.18 -10.71
CA TRP A 188 -11.33 -11.72 -9.33
C TRP A 188 -12.73 -11.25 -8.90
N GLY A 189 -13.41 -10.45 -9.73
CA GLY A 189 -14.77 -10.02 -9.42
C GLY A 189 -15.78 -11.16 -9.43
N ARG A 190 -15.68 -12.10 -10.37
CA ARG A 190 -16.52 -13.30 -10.37
C ARG A 190 -16.36 -14.10 -9.08
N ASN A 191 -15.12 -14.36 -8.67
CA ASN A 191 -14.83 -15.07 -7.42
C ASN A 191 -15.35 -14.33 -6.20
N ALA A 192 -15.18 -12.99 -6.14
CA ALA A 192 -15.70 -12.19 -5.03
C ALA A 192 -17.23 -12.28 -4.94
N ARG A 193 -17.92 -12.18 -6.07
CA ARG A 193 -19.37 -12.38 -6.14
C ARG A 193 -19.77 -13.78 -5.66
N ASP A 194 -19.10 -14.82 -6.13
CA ASP A 194 -19.45 -16.20 -5.79
C ASP A 194 -19.23 -16.47 -4.29
N ILE A 195 -18.15 -15.95 -3.70
CA ILE A 195 -17.88 -16.03 -2.26
C ILE A 195 -19.00 -15.33 -1.47
N LEU A 196 -19.34 -14.08 -1.81
CA LEU A 196 -20.39 -13.33 -1.14
C LEU A 196 -21.75 -14.04 -1.21
N LEU A 197 -22.09 -14.58 -2.39
CA LEU A 197 -23.33 -15.34 -2.56
C LEU A 197 -23.32 -16.65 -1.78
N SER A 198 -22.15 -17.29 -1.62
CA SER A 198 -22.03 -18.52 -0.82
C SER A 198 -22.17 -18.25 0.68
N GLU A 199 -21.62 -17.14 1.19
CA GLU A 199 -21.75 -16.72 2.58
C GLU A 199 -23.20 -16.36 2.92
N LEU A 200 -23.88 -15.63 2.02
CA LEU A 200 -25.31 -15.29 2.16
C LEU A 200 -26.25 -16.50 2.24
N ILE A 201 -25.83 -17.66 1.72
CA ILE A 201 -26.62 -18.90 1.77
C ILE A 201 -26.39 -19.64 3.10
N GLN A 202 -25.27 -19.41 3.79
CA GLN A 202 -24.98 -20.08 5.07
C GLN A 202 -25.71 -19.45 6.26
N ASP A 203 -26.18 -18.21 6.16
CA ASP A 203 -26.94 -17.53 7.22
C ASP A 203 -28.45 -17.93 7.28
N VAL A 204 -28.86 -18.98 6.56
CA VAL A 204 -30.28 -19.42 6.43
C VAL A 204 -30.58 -20.78 7.09
N GLU A 205 -29.65 -21.37 7.84
CA GLU A 205 -29.89 -22.58 8.67
C GLU A 205 -29.99 -22.28 10.17
#